data_AF-A0A4D6L1R5-F1
#
_entry.id   AF-A0A4D6L1R5-F1
#
_cell.length_a   1.000
_cell.length_b   1.000
_cell.length_c   1.000
_cell.angle_alpha   90.00
_cell.angle_beta   90.00
_cell.angle_gamma   90.00
#
_symmetry.space_group_name_H-M   'P 1'
#
loop_
_entity.id
_entity.type
_entity.pdbx_description
1 polymer ?
#
loop_
_entity_poly.entity_id
_entity_poly.type
_entity_poly.pdbx_seq_one_letter_code
_entity_poly.pdbx_strand_id
1 'polypeptide(L)' 'MEMGNRNRDIRKRQSIPHMGGAMSLSRRRENLKLELGKNIGRAEMWKVTHKRKNGTYVNDEAMEIGSSTKWY' A
#
# COMPACT_ATOMS: atom_id res chain seq x y z
N MET A 1 -5.93 -23.91 -13.41
CA MET A 1 -7.15 -23.07 -13.33
C MET A 1 -7.60 -22.78 -11.87
N GLU A 2 -7.18 -23.61 -10.91
CA GLU A 2 -7.60 -23.57 -9.50
C GLU A 2 -7.09 -22.34 -8.70
N MET A 3 -5.82 -21.94 -8.89
CA MET A 3 -5.24 -20.77 -8.17
C MET A 3 -5.92 -19.44 -8.50
N GLY A 4 -6.35 -19.24 -9.76
CA GLY A 4 -6.99 -17.99 -10.19
C GLY A 4 -8.33 -17.75 -9.48
N ASN A 5 -9.10 -18.82 -9.27
CA ASN A 5 -10.38 -18.77 -8.56
C ASN A 5 -10.19 -18.50 -7.07
N ARG A 6 -9.20 -19.15 -6.44
CA ARG A 6 -8.85 -18.92 -5.03
C ARG A 6 -8.46 -17.46 -4.77
N ASN A 7 -7.63 -16.88 -5.62
CA ASN A 7 -7.23 -15.47 -5.50
C ASN A 7 -8.42 -14.52 -5.70
N ARG A 8 -9.39 -14.87 -6.54
CA ARG A 8 -10.62 -14.10 -6.73
C ARG A 8 -11.50 -14.11 -5.48
N ASP A 9 -11.65 -15.24 -4.81
CA ASP A 9 -12.46 -15.35 -3.60
C ASP A 9 -11.79 -14.68 -2.39
N ILE A 10 -10.45 -14.75 -2.29
CA ILE A 10 -9.69 -14.01 -1.28
C ILE A 10 -9.90 -12.49 -1.46
N ARG A 11 -9.85 -11.98 -2.70
CA ARG A 11 -10.16 -10.56 -2.98
C ARG A 11 -11.57 -10.16 -2.59
N LYS A 12 -12.56 -11.04 -2.77
CA LYS A 12 -13.96 -10.78 -2.33
C LYS A 12 -14.08 -10.69 -0.81
N ARG A 13 -13.28 -11.45 -0.07
CA ARG A 13 -13.24 -11.43 1.41
C ARG A 13 -12.39 -10.29 1.98
N GLN A 14 -11.63 -9.59 1.13
CA GLN A 14 -10.77 -8.50 1.56
C GLN A 14 -11.62 -7.23 1.81
N SER A 15 -11.97 -7.01 3.08
CA SER A 15 -12.76 -5.86 3.55
C SER A 15 -11.96 -4.55 3.58
N ILE A 16 -10.64 -4.63 3.78
CA ILE A 16 -9.76 -3.47 3.81
C ILE A 16 -9.06 -3.32 2.44
N PRO A 17 -9.36 -2.26 1.67
CA PRO A 17 -8.69 -2.03 0.40
C PRO A 17 -7.23 -1.63 0.67
N HIS A 18 -6.30 -2.56 0.40
CA HIS A 18 -4.90 -2.21 0.30
C HIS A 18 -4.71 -1.32 -0.94
N MET A 19 -4.18 -0.10 -0.79
CA MET A 19 -3.94 0.76 -1.96
C MET A 19 -2.74 0.32 -2.81
N GLY A 20 -2.02 -0.71 -2.37
CA GLY A 20 -0.95 -1.36 -3.12
C GLY A 20 -1.40 -1.89 -4.49
N GLY A 21 -2.69 -2.20 -4.63
CA GLY A 21 -3.24 -2.88 -5.80
C GLY A 21 -2.60 -4.26 -6.01
N ALA A 22 -2.84 -4.88 -7.16
CA ALA A 22 -2.32 -6.21 -7.46
C ALA A 22 -0.79 -6.27 -7.71
N MET A 23 -0.09 -5.13 -7.64
CA MET A 23 1.36 -5.07 -7.83
C MET A 23 2.08 -5.48 -6.56
N SER A 24 3.17 -6.25 -6.70
CA SER A 24 4.06 -6.54 -5.58
C SER A 24 4.71 -5.26 -5.07
N LEU A 25 4.99 -5.21 -3.76
CA LEU A 25 5.66 -4.07 -3.13
C LEU A 25 7.04 -3.78 -3.78
N SER A 26 7.78 -4.83 -4.17
CA SER A 26 9.07 -4.68 -4.85
C SER A 26 8.93 -3.92 -6.17
N ARG A 27 7.97 -4.33 -7.01
CA ARG A 27 7.73 -3.69 -8.31
C ARG A 27 7.21 -2.27 -8.15
N ARG A 28 6.32 -2.04 -7.17
CA ARG A 28 5.83 -0.70 -6.86
C ARG A 28 6.94 0.22 -6.36
N ARG A 29 7.88 -0.29 -5.55
CA ARG A 29 9.05 0.46 -5.09
C ARG A 29 9.96 0.86 -6.24
N GLU A 30 10.18 -0.05 -7.20
CA GLU A 30 10.96 0.23 -8.40
C GLU A 30 10.30 1.30 -9.28
N ASN A 31 9.00 1.17 -9.55
CA ASN A 31 8.25 2.18 -10.30
C ASN A 31 8.33 3.55 -9.64
N LEU A 32 8.10 3.62 -8.33
CA LEU A 32 8.19 4.88 -7.61
C LEU A 32 9.62 5.46 -7.64
N LYS A 33 10.66 4.61 -7.60
CA LYS A 33 12.05 5.04 -7.72
C LYS A 33 12.30 5.68 -9.09
N LEU A 34 11.72 5.12 -10.14
CA LEU A 34 11.78 5.69 -11.50
C LEU A 34 10.97 7.01 -11.58
N GLU A 35 9.77 7.05 -11.03
CA GLU A 35 8.90 8.24 -11.02
C GLU A 35 9.51 9.42 -10.25
N LEU A 36 10.15 9.15 -9.10
CA LEU A 36 10.72 10.17 -8.22
C LEU A 36 12.22 10.44 -8.48
N GLY A 37 12.87 9.62 -9.33
CA GLY A 37 14.30 9.71 -9.62
C GLY A 37 15.21 9.47 -8.40
N LYS A 38 14.69 8.92 -7.29
CA LYS A 38 15.42 8.72 -6.04
C LYS A 38 15.08 7.40 -5.36
N ASN A 39 16.02 6.90 -4.55
CA ASN A 39 15.75 5.72 -3.72
C ASN A 39 14.69 6.06 -2.67
N ILE A 40 13.78 5.11 -2.46
CA ILE A 40 12.62 5.30 -1.59
C ILE A 40 12.81 4.51 -0.31
N GLY A 41 12.62 5.21 0.81
CA GLY A 41 12.67 4.64 2.14
C GLY A 41 11.40 3.88 2.52
N ARG A 42 11.46 3.16 3.65
CA ARG A 42 10.31 2.42 4.18
C ARG A 42 9.12 3.32 4.51
N ALA A 43 9.38 4.50 5.10
CA ALA A 43 8.34 5.45 5.47
C ALA A 43 7.61 6.05 4.26
N GLU A 44 8.35 6.40 3.20
CA GLU A 44 7.76 6.89 1.94
C GLU A 44 6.92 5.80 1.26
N MET A 45 7.42 4.57 1.23
CA MET A 45 6.67 3.42 0.70
C MET A 45 5.37 3.16 1.48
N TRP A 46 5.41 3.30 2.81
CA TRP A 46 4.24 3.15 3.67
C TRP A 46 3.18 4.23 3.37
N LYS A 47 3.60 5.51 3.23
CA LYS A 47 2.70 6.61 2.84
C LYS A 47 1.99 6.31 1.52
N VAL A 48 2.71 5.85 0.49
CA VAL A 48 2.10 5.56 -0.83
C VAL A 48 1.11 4.40 -0.82
N THR A 49 1.23 3.49 0.15
CA THR A 49 0.41 2.27 0.23
C THR A 49 -0.75 2.40 1.22
N HIS A 50 -0.68 3.33 2.16
CA HIS A 50 -1.66 3.49 3.24
C HIS A 50 -2.34 4.87 3.26
N LYS A 51 -1.85 5.84 2.48
CA LYS A 51 -2.46 7.16 2.32
C LYS A 51 -3.07 7.31 0.93
N ARG A 52 -4.38 7.57 0.89
CA ARG A 52 -5.17 7.82 -0.32
C ARG A 52 -4.74 9.13 -1.00
N LYS A 53 -4.97 9.26 -2.32
CA LYS A 53 -4.68 10.50 -3.07
C LYS A 53 -5.41 11.73 -2.51
N ASN A 54 -6.58 11.52 -1.89
CA ASN A 54 -7.36 12.56 -1.20
C ASN A 54 -6.83 12.90 0.21
N GLY A 55 -5.70 12.31 0.64
CA GLY A 55 -5.08 12.57 1.94
C GLY A 55 -5.60 11.71 3.10
N THR A 56 -6.69 10.97 2.91
CA THR A 56 -7.27 10.09 3.95
C THR A 56 -6.51 8.76 4.06
N TYR A 57 -6.59 8.11 5.22
CA TYR A 57 -5.97 6.80 5.44
C TYR A 57 -6.90 5.66 5.02
N VAL A 58 -6.32 4.47 4.79
CA VAL A 58 -7.08 3.29 4.35
C VAL A 58 -8.03 2.73 5.41
N ASN A 59 -7.65 2.83 6.69
CA ASN A 59 -8.42 2.44 7.88
C ASN A 59 -7.96 3.28 9.10
N ASP A 60 -8.68 3.15 10.21
CA ASP A 60 -8.40 3.88 11.44
C ASP A 60 -7.05 3.48 12.06
N GLU A 61 -6.66 2.21 11.96
CA GLU A 61 -5.33 1.75 12.40
C GLU A 61 -4.20 2.43 11.60
N ALA A 62 -4.34 2.57 10.28
CA ALA A 62 -3.36 3.29 9.48
C ALA A 62 -3.37 4.79 9.79
N MET A 63 -4.52 5.36 10.15
CA MET A 63 -4.58 6.73 10.63
C MET A 63 -3.86 6.87 11.97
N GLU A 64 -4.08 5.95 12.91
CA GLU A 64 -3.43 5.92 14.21
C GLU A 64 -1.91 5.76 14.05
N ILE A 65 -1.45 4.81 13.24
CA ILE A 65 -0.01 4.67 12.92
C ILE A 65 0.49 5.94 12.23
N GLY A 66 -0.28 6.50 11.28
CA GLY A 66 0.09 7.72 10.56
C GLY A 66 0.22 8.96 11.45
N SER A 67 -0.64 9.07 12.47
CA SER A 67 -0.72 10.20 13.41
C SER A 67 0.16 10.01 14.65
N SER A 68 0.36 8.77 15.09
CA SER A 68 1.14 8.41 16.28
C SER A 68 2.63 8.29 15.99
N THR A 69 3.04 8.12 14.73
CA THR A 69 4.45 7.82 14.44
C THR A 69 5.26 9.10 14.19
N LYS A 70 6.05 9.49 15.20
CA LYS A 70 7.36 10.13 14.95
C LYS A 70 8.21 9.09 14.23
N TRP A 71 8.42 9.28 12.94
CA TRP A 71 9.34 8.46 12.16
C TRP A 71 10.77 8.95 12.40
N TYR A 72 11.23 8.86 13.65
CA TYR A 72 12.62 8.85 14.17
C TYR A 72 12.56 8.69 15.69
#